data_AF-A0A7X1TI42-F1
#
_entry.id   AF-A0A7X1TI42-F1
#
_cell.length_a   1.000
_cell.length_b   1.000
_cell.length_c   1.000
_cell.angle_alpha   90.00
_cell.angle_beta   90.00
_cell.angle_gamma   90.00
#
_symmetry.space_group_name_H-M   'P 1'
#
loop_
_entity.id
_entity.type
_entity.pdbx_description
1 polymer ?
#
loop_
_entity_poly.entity_id
_entity_poly.type
_entity_poly.pdbx_seq_one_letter_code
_entity_poly.pdbx_strand_id
1 'polypeptide(L)'
;MTGDHGLIVIGVGTAGERGFQMLYRFAEACDRLEAQGINVIFVYPKASARHVFDAMSVRGSRYRGKTCLFLDGDGRLFRKPVQPRALRAVYLDAEMRQSGTADVTLDSETWDEQLRSFFSDVVGRRLH
;
A
#
# COMPACT_ATOMS: atom_id res chain seq x y z
N MET A 1 -14.86 7.23 11.93
CA MET A 1 -15.14 6.17 10.94
C MET A 1 -13.84 5.87 10.20
N THR A 2 -13.73 4.69 9.57
CA THR A 2 -12.53 4.29 8.82
C THR A 2 -12.38 5.16 7.56
N GLY A 3 -11.27 5.88 7.42
CA GLY A 3 -11.00 6.76 6.28
C GLY A 3 -11.28 8.25 6.51
N ASP A 4 -11.77 8.65 7.69
CA ASP A 4 -12.06 10.07 8.00
C ASP A 4 -10.79 10.96 8.01
N HIS A 5 -9.62 10.34 8.10
CA HIS A 5 -8.34 11.03 8.17
C HIS A 5 -7.46 10.78 6.94
N GLY A 6 -8.05 10.24 5.87
CA GLY A 6 -7.37 10.07 4.59
C GLY A 6 -6.98 8.62 4.27
N LEU A 7 -6.11 8.50 3.28
CA LEU A 7 -5.80 7.25 2.60
C LEU A 7 -4.32 7.19 2.21
N ILE A 8 -3.67 6.08 2.50
CA ILE A 8 -2.35 5.75 1.96
C ILE A 8 -2.51 4.76 0.81
N VAL A 9 -1.97 5.10 -0.35
CA VAL A 9 -1.92 4.25 -1.53
C VAL A 9 -0.49 3.81 -1.77
N ILE A 10 -0.25 2.50 -1.86
CA ILE A 10 1.06 1.91 -2.06
C ILE A 10 1.08 1.19 -3.40
N GLY A 11 1.74 1.80 -4.38
CA GLY A 11 2.01 1.18 -5.68
C GLY A 11 3.16 0.21 -5.56
N VAL A 12 2.94 -1.03 -5.98
CA VAL A 12 3.93 -2.11 -5.92
C VAL A 12 4.47 -2.37 -7.31
N GLY A 13 5.78 -2.22 -7.50
CA GLY A 13 6.46 -2.58 -8.74
C GLY A 13 6.38 -4.07 -9.05
N THR A 14 6.66 -4.44 -10.30
CA THR A 14 6.86 -5.85 -10.65
C THR A 14 8.02 -6.45 -9.86
N ALA A 15 7.99 -7.75 -9.59
CA ALA A 15 8.99 -8.43 -8.74
C ALA A 15 9.14 -7.84 -7.33
N GLY A 16 8.15 -7.08 -6.84
CA GLY A 16 8.17 -6.44 -5.53
C GLY A 16 7.89 -7.37 -4.33
N GLU A 17 8.37 -8.62 -4.39
CA GLU A 17 7.97 -9.82 -3.62
C GLU A 17 6.89 -10.70 -4.29
N ARG A 18 6.79 -11.97 -3.85
CA ARG A 18 5.86 -12.96 -4.43
C ARG A 18 4.46 -12.76 -3.82
N GLY A 19 3.52 -12.24 -4.62
CA GLY A 19 2.10 -12.17 -4.22
C GLY A 19 1.82 -11.26 -3.02
N PHE A 20 0.99 -11.73 -2.09
CA PHE A 20 0.48 -10.96 -0.92
C PHE A 20 1.47 -10.80 0.26
N GLN A 21 2.77 -11.05 0.08
CA GLN A 21 3.74 -10.99 1.19
C GLN A 21 3.82 -9.60 1.84
N MET A 22 3.73 -8.52 1.03
CA MET A 22 3.68 -7.14 1.50
C MET A 22 2.50 -6.87 2.44
N LEU A 23 1.29 -7.35 2.08
CA LEU A 23 0.10 -7.18 2.92
C LEU A 23 0.27 -7.82 4.29
N TYR A 24 0.92 -8.99 4.36
CA TYR A 24 1.15 -9.67 5.63
C TYR A 24 2.20 -8.94 6.47
N ARG A 25 3.32 -8.56 5.86
CA ARG A 25 4.45 -7.90 6.53
C ARG A 25 4.06 -6.58 7.20
N PHE A 26 3.11 -5.85 6.59
CA PHE A 26 2.60 -4.58 7.10
C PHE A 26 1.19 -4.67 7.71
N ALA A 27 0.62 -5.86 7.89
CA ALA A 27 -0.74 -6.01 8.40
C ALA A 27 -0.96 -5.27 9.72
N GLU A 28 -0.06 -5.47 10.69
CA GLU A 28 -0.14 -4.78 11.98
C GLU A 28 0.01 -3.25 11.86
N ALA A 29 0.85 -2.78 10.94
CA ALA A 29 1.03 -1.34 10.70
C ALA A 29 -0.24 -0.74 10.08
N CYS A 30 -0.86 -1.47 9.14
CA CYS A 30 -2.12 -1.09 8.52
C CYS A 30 -3.27 -1.09 9.53
N ASP A 31 -3.38 -2.11 10.38
CA ASP A 31 -4.39 -2.18 11.44
C ASP A 31 -4.29 -0.97 12.40
N ARG A 32 -3.06 -0.56 12.74
CA ARG A 32 -2.82 0.63 13.57
C ARG A 32 -3.24 1.93 12.86
N LEU A 33 -2.95 2.06 11.56
CA LEU A 33 -3.38 3.21 10.75
C LEU A 33 -4.91 3.25 10.61
N GLU A 34 -5.54 2.10 10.34
CA GLU A 34 -7.00 1.98 10.24
C GLU A 34 -7.68 2.33 11.56
N ALA A 35 -7.12 1.89 12.70
CA ALA A 35 -7.59 2.27 14.03
C ALA A 35 -7.51 3.80 14.28
N GLN A 36 -6.61 4.49 13.57
CA GLN A 36 -6.50 5.94 13.58
C GLN A 36 -7.33 6.63 12.49
N GLY A 37 -8.15 5.88 11.74
CA GLY A 37 -9.01 6.39 10.69
C GLY A 37 -8.32 6.65 9.36
N ILE A 38 -7.11 6.10 9.13
CA ILE A 38 -6.37 6.19 7.88
C ILE A 38 -6.43 4.84 7.18
N ASN A 39 -7.00 4.80 5.98
CA ASN A 39 -7.06 3.56 5.20
C ASN A 39 -5.72 3.31 4.49
N VAL A 40 -5.39 2.04 4.25
CA VAL A 40 -4.21 1.66 3.45
C VAL A 40 -4.64 0.77 2.30
N ILE A 41 -4.17 1.08 1.09
CA ILE A 41 -4.47 0.34 -0.13
C ILE A 41 -3.16 -0.03 -0.81
N PHE A 42 -3.04 -1.29 -1.23
CA PHE A 42 -1.94 -1.74 -2.08
C PHE A 42 -2.43 -1.91 -3.51
N VAL A 43 -1.68 -1.34 -4.44
CA VAL A 43 -1.98 -1.33 -5.87
C VAL A 43 -0.91 -2.12 -6.61
N TYR A 44 -1.35 -3.18 -7.28
CA TYR A 44 -0.45 -4.07 -8.01
C TYR A 44 -0.66 -3.95 -9.52
N PRO A 45 0.41 -4.10 -10.33
CA PRO A 45 0.31 -4.10 -11.78
C PRO A 45 -0.51 -5.29 -12.26
N LYS A 46 -1.23 -5.10 -13.37
CA LYS A 46 -2.10 -6.12 -14.00
C LYS A 46 -1.40 -7.47 -14.23
N ALA A 47 -0.11 -7.47 -14.57
CA ALA A 47 0.67 -8.69 -14.77
C ALA A 47 0.73 -9.57 -13.49
N SER A 48 0.60 -8.96 -12.32
CA SER A 48 0.53 -9.66 -11.03
C SER A 48 -0.86 -10.19 -10.71
N ALA A 49 -1.91 -9.81 -11.45
CA ALA A 49 -3.30 -10.21 -11.18
C ALA A 49 -3.47 -11.73 -11.16
N ARG A 50 -2.83 -12.47 -12.07
CA ARG A 50 -2.90 -13.95 -12.09
C ARG A 50 -2.40 -14.59 -10.79
N HIS A 51 -1.38 -14.02 -10.16
CA HIS A 51 -0.83 -14.50 -8.88
C HIS A 51 -1.67 -14.07 -7.68
N VAL A 52 -2.37 -12.95 -7.82
CA VAL A 52 -3.26 -12.36 -6.80
C VAL A 52 -4.61 -13.09 -6.75
N PHE A 53 -5.15 -13.52 -7.90
CA PHE A 53 -6.43 -14.21 -8.02
C PHE A 53 -6.32 -15.74 -8.18
N ASP A 54 -5.13 -16.32 -8.08
CA ASP A 54 -4.97 -17.77 -8.16
C ASP A 54 -5.80 -18.46 -7.06
N ALA A 55 -6.62 -19.44 -7.42
CA ALA A 55 -7.51 -20.17 -6.51
C ALA A 55 -6.75 -20.94 -5.43
N MET A 56 -5.47 -21.25 -5.66
CA MET A 56 -4.56 -21.81 -4.65
C MET A 56 -4.06 -20.77 -3.64
N SER A 57 -4.29 -19.48 -3.89
CA SER A 57 -4.14 -18.42 -2.89
C SER A 57 -5.31 -18.50 -1.91
N VAL A 58 -5.26 -19.47 -1.00
CA VAL A 58 -6.10 -19.57 0.22
C VAL A 58 -6.22 -18.22 0.95
N ARG A 59 -5.25 -17.33 0.72
CA ARG A 59 -5.07 -16.02 1.34
C ARG A 59 -5.99 -14.94 0.75
N GLY A 60 -6.42 -15.06 -0.51
CA GLY A 60 -7.39 -14.17 -1.18
C GLY A 60 -8.72 -14.01 -0.43
N SER A 61 -9.18 -15.11 0.21
CA SER A 61 -10.45 -15.18 0.94
C SER A 61 -10.53 -14.24 2.15
N ARG A 62 -9.41 -13.99 2.84
CA ARG A 62 -9.34 -13.09 4.01
C ARG A 62 -9.49 -11.61 3.62
N TYR A 63 -9.15 -11.25 2.38
CA TYR A 63 -9.21 -9.88 1.87
C TYR A 63 -10.59 -9.44 1.38
N ARG A 64 -11.62 -10.29 1.47
CA ARG A 64 -13.02 -9.84 1.26
C ARG A 64 -13.54 -8.98 2.41
N GLY A 65 -12.88 -9.01 3.58
CA GLY A 65 -13.38 -8.38 4.81
C GLY A 65 -12.69 -7.08 5.21
N LYS A 66 -11.37 -6.94 5.00
CA LYS A 66 -10.58 -5.78 5.43
C LYS A 66 -9.34 -5.60 4.56
N THR A 67 -9.00 -4.32 4.30
CA THR A 67 -7.93 -3.81 3.42
C THR A 67 -8.15 -4.11 1.93
N CYS A 68 -8.43 -3.06 1.15
CA CYS A 68 -8.85 -3.17 -0.24
C CYS A 68 -7.66 -3.22 -1.20
N LEU A 69 -7.63 -4.26 -2.03
CA LEU A 69 -6.70 -4.42 -3.13
C LEU A 69 -7.29 -3.74 -4.37
N PHE A 70 -6.56 -2.78 -4.95
CA PHE A 70 -6.94 -2.16 -6.21
C PHE A 70 -6.00 -2.59 -7.32
N LEU A 71 -6.57 -3.09 -8.42
CA LEU A 71 -5.82 -3.29 -9.66
C LEU A 71 -5.88 -1.99 -10.45
N ASP A 72 -4.72 -1.39 -10.74
CA ASP A 72 -4.68 -0.26 -11.65
C ASP A 72 -4.78 -0.78 -13.09
N GLY A 73 -6.02 -0.89 -13.58
CA GLY A 73 -6.31 -1.41 -14.92
C GLY A 73 -5.73 -0.56 -16.05
N ASP A 74 -5.55 0.75 -15.82
CA ASP A 74 -5.13 1.74 -16.80
C ASP A 74 -3.78 2.42 -16.47
N GLY A 75 -3.15 2.12 -15.33
CA GLY A 75 -1.92 2.80 -14.89
C GLY A 75 -2.14 4.26 -14.51
N ARG A 76 -3.35 4.63 -14.07
CA ARG A 76 -3.74 6.04 -13.87
C ARG A 76 -3.53 6.54 -12.45
N LEU A 77 -3.51 5.64 -11.45
CA LEU A 77 -3.21 5.99 -10.07
C LEU A 77 -1.73 6.36 -9.92
N PHE A 78 -0.87 5.63 -10.63
CA PHE A 78 0.53 5.96 -10.82
C PHE A 78 0.79 6.33 -12.27
N ARG A 79 0.67 7.63 -12.62
CA ARG A 79 0.89 8.16 -13.98
C ARG A 79 2.18 7.67 -14.66
N LYS A 80 3.16 7.21 -13.87
CA LYS A 80 4.30 6.42 -14.33
C LYS A 80 4.27 5.08 -13.59
N PRO A 81 4.49 3.95 -14.28
CA PRO A 81 4.61 2.65 -13.62
C PRO A 81 5.64 2.71 -12.51
N VAL A 82 5.31 2.12 -11.35
CA VAL A 82 6.32 1.91 -10.29
C VAL A 82 7.40 0.99 -10.83
N GLN A 83 8.66 1.36 -10.62
CA GLN A 83 9.78 0.60 -11.13
C GLN A 83 9.78 -0.83 -10.56
N PRO A 84 10.30 -1.82 -11.30
CA PRO A 84 10.50 -3.15 -10.75
C PRO A 84 11.26 -3.10 -9.43
N ARG A 85 10.87 -3.95 -8.47
CA ARG A 85 11.47 -4.03 -7.13
C ARG A 85 11.43 -2.70 -6.35
N ALA A 86 10.45 -1.84 -6.62
CA ALA A 86 10.21 -0.62 -5.87
C ALA A 86 8.76 -0.54 -5.38
N LEU A 87 8.56 0.28 -4.35
CA LEU A 87 7.27 0.70 -3.84
C LEU A 87 7.16 2.21 -3.98
N ARG A 88 5.95 2.70 -4.19
CA ARG A 88 5.62 4.11 -4.07
C ARG A 88 4.42 4.28 -3.15
N ALA A 89 4.66 4.82 -1.96
CA ALA A 89 3.60 5.20 -1.04
C ALA A 89 3.19 6.65 -1.29
N VAL A 90 1.89 6.91 -1.30
CA VAL A 90 1.30 8.24 -1.45
C VAL A 90 0.25 8.40 -0.37
N TYR A 91 0.36 9.45 0.44
CA TYR A 91 -0.66 9.80 1.40
C TYR A 91 -1.56 10.89 0.82
N LEU A 92 -2.86 10.62 0.83
CA LEU A 92 -3.95 11.53 0.53
C LEU A 92 -4.62 11.91 1.84
N ASP A 93 -4.75 13.20 2.12
CA ASP A 93 -5.47 13.69 3.30
C ASP A 93 -6.99 13.46 3.20
N ALA A 94 -7.75 13.93 4.19
CA ALA A 94 -9.21 13.79 4.22
C ALA A 94 -9.89 14.49 3.03
N GLU A 95 -9.27 15.53 2.48
CA GLU A 95 -9.71 16.25 1.28
C GLU A 95 -9.23 15.58 -0.02
N MET A 96 -8.62 14.39 0.06
CA MET A 96 -8.06 13.63 -1.06
C MET A 96 -6.93 14.37 -1.80
N ARG A 97 -6.25 15.30 -1.12
CA ARG A 97 -5.07 15.99 -1.64
C ARG A 97 -3.81 15.24 -1.25
N GLN A 98 -2.89 15.16 -2.19
CA GLN A 98 -1.61 14.52 -1.93
C GLN A 98 -0.80 15.34 -0.92
N SER A 99 -0.60 14.78 0.26
CA SER A 99 0.09 15.41 1.38
C SER A 99 1.45 14.75 1.69
N GLY A 100 1.69 13.53 1.20
CA GLY A 100 2.97 12.85 1.36
C GLY A 100 3.29 11.85 0.25
N THR A 101 4.57 11.59 0.03
CA THR A 101 5.04 10.53 -0.89
C THR A 101 6.36 9.95 -0.39
N ALA A 102 6.53 8.65 -0.56
CA ALA A 102 7.79 7.95 -0.38
C ALA A 102 8.00 6.95 -1.51
N ASP A 103 9.18 6.97 -2.12
CA ASP A 103 9.63 5.97 -3.07
C ASP A 103 10.67 5.08 -2.36
N VAL A 104 10.45 3.77 -2.37
CA VAL A 104 11.24 2.79 -1.60
C VAL A 104 11.73 1.70 -2.54
N THR A 105 13.02 1.42 -2.54
CA THR A 105 13.60 0.33 -3.35
C THR A 105 13.78 -0.90 -2.47
N LEU A 106 13.20 -2.04 -2.88
CA LEU A 106 13.19 -3.28 -2.10
C LEU A 106 14.55 -3.99 -2.04
N ASP A 107 15.51 -3.56 -2.85
CA ASP A 107 16.91 -4.02 -2.79
C ASP A 107 17.70 -3.38 -1.64
N SER A 108 17.15 -2.34 -1.02
CA SER A 108 17.78 -1.71 0.14
C SER A 108 17.50 -2.52 1.40
N GLU A 109 18.51 -2.84 2.20
CA GLU A 109 18.30 -3.55 3.47
C GLU A 109 17.35 -2.83 4.44
N THR A 110 17.19 -1.51 4.28
CA THR A 110 16.38 -0.66 5.16
C THR A 110 15.00 -0.32 4.58
N TRP A 111 14.59 -0.95 3.47
CA TRP A 111 13.35 -0.63 2.78
C TRP A 111 12.11 -0.74 3.71
N ASP A 112 12.10 -1.73 4.61
CA ASP A 112 11.01 -1.97 5.56
C ASP A 112 10.88 -0.81 6.56
N GLU A 113 12.01 -0.35 7.09
CA GLU A 113 12.09 0.78 8.01
C GLU A 113 11.68 2.10 7.35
N GLN A 114 12.09 2.30 6.08
CA GLN A 114 11.70 3.50 5.32
C GLN A 114 10.18 3.60 5.16
N LEU A 115 9.51 2.48 4.86
CA LEU A 115 8.06 2.47 4.70
C LEU A 115 7.34 2.65 6.06
N ARG A 116 7.86 2.04 7.14
CA ARG A 116 7.33 2.24 8.49
C ARG A 116 7.50 3.68 8.97
N SER A 117 8.65 4.29 8.70
CA SER A 117 8.92 5.69 9.01
C SER A 117 7.91 6.59 8.31
N PHE A 118 7.64 6.34 7.02
CA PHE A 118 6.61 7.07 6.29
C PHE A 118 5.22 6.96 6.96
N PHE A 119 4.82 5.77 7.42
CA PHE A 119 3.56 5.61 8.15
C PHE A 119 3.54 6.40 9.46
N SER A 120 4.62 6.33 10.24
CA SER A 120 4.75 7.11 11.48
C SER A 120 4.71 8.61 11.23
N ASP A 121 5.32 9.10 10.15
CA ASP A 121 5.31 10.51 9.77
C ASP A 121 3.89 10.98 9.40
N VAL A 122 3.14 10.16 8.67
CA VAL A 122 1.72 10.46 8.35
C VAL A 122 0.89 10.57 9.62
N VAL A 123 1.09 9.66 10.58
CA VAL A 123 0.43 9.73 11.90
C VAL A 123 0.83 11.00 12.65
N GLY A 124 2.13 11.32 12.67
CA GLY A 124 2.64 12.52 13.34
C GLY A 124 2.04 13.82 12.78
N ARG A 125 1.91 13.93 11.45
CA ARG A 125 1.29 15.08 10.77
C ARG A 125 -0.18 15.29 11.12
N ARG A 126 -0.88 14.26 11.60
CA ARG A 126 -2.28 14.34 12.04
C ARG A 126 -2.42 14.78 13.50
N LEU A 127 -1.37 14.64 14.31
CA LEU A 127 -1.37 15.06 15.71
C LEU A 127 -1.02 16.56 15.89
N HIS A 128 -0.70 17.25 14.80
CA HIS A 128 -0.36 18.68 14.74
C HIS A 128 -1.39 19.44 13.91
#